data_AF-A0A6V7KE10-F1
#
_entry.id   AF-A0A6V7KE10-F1
#
_cell.length_a   1.000
_cell.length_b   1.000
_cell.length_c   1.000
_cell.angle_alpha   90.00
_cell.angle_beta   90.00
_cell.angle_gamma   90.00
#
_symmetry.space_group_name_H-M   'P 1'
#
loop_
_entity.id
_entity.type
_entity.pdbx_description
1 polymer ?
#
loop_
_entity_poly.entity_id
_entity_poly.type
_entity_poly.pdbx_seq_one_letter_code
_entity_poly.pdbx_strand_id
1 'polypeptide(L)'
;SILEPFSKVLSYAIQNSNLKYNYLTELCYLCHRGYMRERDKHLLGRTIVFELVQAMKFKTTIPDNNLLLLLQFVLQDIGGSLPSTVTLDGLLQNDMCPHIFNTNASESLRNQISDIIEFLADFHTLSKIKSYSKGMQAGFNEDTLGGIVKCGFAQYLSLEITRGNSRENRAVARYLPWLYSAPSMLPQGAREYAECIGHIRLLSWLLLGALTHTAMTTGSSNNNSHNHGPPIPIAQPIPQEVSCHIADHIQVIFSGFPEQSKASVLQMSSLFHAFILCQ
;
A
#
# COMPACT_ATOMS: atom_id res chain seq x y z
N SER A 1 -20.28 5.11 -25.65
CA SER A 1 -20.89 4.31 -24.57
C SER A 1 -21.29 5.26 -23.46
N ILE A 2 -22.43 5.09 -22.79
CA ILE A 2 -22.85 5.94 -21.65
C ILE A 2 -21.89 5.84 -20.46
N LEU A 3 -21.09 4.77 -20.42
CA LEU A 3 -20.17 4.47 -19.34
C LEU A 3 -19.07 5.53 -19.15
N GLU A 4 -18.65 6.23 -20.21
CA GLU A 4 -17.66 7.29 -20.12
C GLU A 4 -18.20 8.56 -19.41
N PRO A 5 -19.41 9.06 -19.73
CA PRO A 5 -20.06 10.04 -18.87
C PRO A 5 -20.18 9.60 -17.41
N PHE A 6 -20.57 8.35 -17.15
CA PHE A 6 -20.67 7.82 -15.79
C PHE A 6 -19.32 7.76 -15.07
N SER A 7 -18.22 7.43 -15.75
CA SER A 7 -16.90 7.44 -15.12
C SER A 7 -16.47 8.85 -14.73
N LYS A 8 -16.81 9.87 -15.52
CA LYS A 8 -16.57 11.28 -15.16
C LYS A 8 -17.40 11.72 -13.96
N VAL A 9 -18.67 11.30 -13.89
CA VAL A 9 -19.53 11.56 -12.71
C VAL A 9 -18.98 10.86 -11.47
N LEU A 10 -18.53 9.62 -11.60
CA LEU A 10 -17.91 8.87 -10.51
C LEU A 10 -16.63 9.55 -9.99
N SER A 11 -15.74 9.96 -10.90
CA SER A 11 -14.54 10.74 -10.57
C SER A 11 -14.89 12.03 -9.82
N TYR A 12 -15.87 12.78 -10.32
CA TYR A 12 -16.36 13.99 -9.65
C TYR A 12 -16.91 13.69 -8.25
N ALA A 13 -17.69 12.62 -8.08
CA ALA A 13 -18.23 12.22 -6.79
C ALA A 13 -17.12 11.82 -5.80
N ILE A 14 -16.13 11.04 -6.24
CA ILE A 14 -14.95 10.67 -5.44
C ILE A 14 -14.21 11.92 -4.92
N GLN A 15 -14.12 12.97 -5.73
CA GLN A 15 -13.39 14.19 -5.35
C GLN A 15 -14.20 15.14 -4.47
N ASN A 16 -15.53 15.13 -4.55
CA ASN A 16 -16.36 16.21 -4.02
C ASN A 16 -17.47 15.77 -3.04
N SER A 17 -17.67 14.46 -2.80
CA SER A 17 -18.67 13.96 -1.86
C SER A 17 -18.14 12.84 -0.98
N ASN A 18 -18.77 12.60 0.17
CA ASN A 18 -18.46 11.45 1.02
C ASN A 18 -19.16 10.20 0.48
N LEU A 19 -18.38 9.21 0.06
CA LEU A 19 -18.90 7.97 -0.52
C LEU A 19 -19.05 6.88 0.54
N LYS A 20 -19.91 5.91 0.24
CA LYS A 20 -20.05 4.67 1.01
C LYS A 20 -19.43 3.51 0.23
N TYR A 21 -18.75 2.62 0.93
CA TYR A 21 -18.04 1.49 0.34
C TYR A 21 -18.97 0.62 -0.51
N ASN A 22 -20.15 0.28 0.02
CA ASN A 22 -21.15 -0.57 -0.64
C ASN A 22 -21.63 -0.01 -1.99
N TYR A 23 -21.71 1.31 -2.15
CA TYR A 23 -22.13 1.89 -3.42
C TYR A 23 -21.05 1.73 -4.50
N LEU A 24 -19.77 1.80 -4.15
CA LEU A 24 -18.70 1.59 -5.13
C LEU A 24 -18.60 0.13 -5.58
N THR A 25 -18.74 -0.81 -4.64
CA THR A 25 -18.71 -2.24 -4.97
C THR A 25 -19.90 -2.66 -5.80
N GLU A 26 -21.11 -2.21 -5.44
CA GLU A 26 -22.33 -2.48 -6.21
C GLU A 26 -22.27 -1.87 -7.62
N LEU A 27 -21.80 -0.63 -7.75
CA LEU A 27 -21.63 0.03 -9.04
C LEU A 27 -20.66 -0.74 -9.96
N CYS A 28 -19.53 -1.20 -9.42
CA CYS A 28 -18.56 -2.01 -10.16
C CYS A 28 -19.13 -3.39 -10.52
N TYR A 29 -19.88 -4.02 -9.63
CA TYR A 29 -20.56 -5.29 -9.89
C TYR A 29 -21.61 -5.17 -11.01
N LEU A 30 -22.46 -4.14 -10.94
CA LEU A 30 -23.47 -3.87 -11.97
C LEU A 30 -22.82 -3.54 -13.32
N CYS A 31 -21.72 -2.78 -13.32
CA CYS A 31 -20.92 -2.52 -14.51
C CYS A 31 -20.36 -3.82 -15.11
N HIS A 32 -19.80 -4.71 -14.29
CA HIS A 32 -19.30 -5.99 -14.77
C HIS A 32 -20.42 -6.86 -15.36
N ARG A 33 -21.60 -6.89 -14.74
CA ARG A 33 -22.75 -7.68 -15.20
C ARG A 33 -23.41 -7.10 -16.45
N GLY A 34 -23.42 -5.77 -16.59
CA GLY A 34 -24.13 -5.06 -17.65
C GLY A 34 -23.40 -5.02 -18.99
N TYR A 35 -22.08 -5.21 -19.02
CA TYR A 35 -21.28 -5.12 -20.23
C TYR A 35 -20.62 -6.45 -20.59
N MET A 36 -20.53 -6.77 -21.89
CA MET A 36 -19.89 -8.00 -22.37
C MET A 36 -18.39 -7.82 -22.60
N ARG A 37 -17.96 -6.64 -23.06
CA ARG A 37 -16.56 -6.34 -23.37
C ARG A 37 -15.77 -6.11 -22.07
N GLU A 38 -14.66 -6.81 -21.93
CA GLU A 38 -13.82 -6.75 -20.73
C GLU A 38 -13.32 -5.34 -20.38
N ARG A 39 -13.00 -4.54 -21.40
CA ARG A 39 -12.66 -3.12 -21.25
C ARG A 39 -13.79 -2.35 -20.54
N ASP A 40 -15.03 -2.60 -20.91
CA ASP A 40 -16.19 -1.88 -20.38
C ASP A 40 -16.56 -2.41 -19.00
N LYS A 41 -16.51 -3.74 -18.79
CA LYS A 41 -16.79 -4.39 -17.49
C LYS A 41 -16.04 -3.75 -16.32
N HIS A 42 -14.77 -3.41 -16.53
CA HIS A 42 -13.88 -2.88 -15.49
C HIS A 42 -13.62 -1.38 -15.61
N LEU A 43 -14.38 -0.62 -16.42
CA LEU A 43 -14.11 0.82 -16.60
C LEU A 43 -14.26 1.60 -15.29
N LEU A 44 -15.30 1.29 -14.50
CA LEU A 44 -15.55 1.99 -13.24
C LEU A 44 -14.51 1.62 -12.17
N GLY A 45 -14.13 0.34 -12.07
CA GLY A 45 -13.01 -0.09 -11.21
C GLY A 45 -11.69 0.60 -11.57
N ARG A 46 -11.38 0.70 -12.87
CA ARG A 46 -10.22 1.47 -13.36
C ARG A 46 -10.29 2.96 -13.03
N THR A 47 -11.49 3.54 -13.03
CA THR A 47 -11.70 4.95 -12.67
C THR A 47 -11.44 5.18 -11.18
N ILE A 48 -11.91 4.28 -10.31
CA ILE A 48 -11.60 4.29 -8.87
C ILE A 48 -10.09 4.24 -8.64
N VAL A 49 -9.40 3.29 -9.28
CA VAL A 49 -7.94 3.16 -9.17
C VAL A 49 -7.22 4.39 -9.70
N PHE A 50 -7.69 4.97 -10.81
CA PHE A 50 -7.14 6.20 -11.35
C PHE A 50 -7.19 7.34 -10.32
N GLU A 51 -8.33 7.57 -9.67
CA GLU A 51 -8.47 8.61 -8.64
C GLU A 51 -7.59 8.33 -7.41
N LEU A 52 -7.51 7.07 -6.96
CA LEU A 52 -6.61 6.66 -5.87
C LEU A 52 -5.15 7.01 -6.20
N VAL A 53 -4.72 6.73 -7.43
CA VAL A 53 -3.35 7.01 -7.90
C VAL A 53 -3.09 8.52 -8.01
N GLN A 54 -4.06 9.31 -8.48
CA GLN A 54 -3.91 10.77 -8.51
C GLN A 54 -3.80 11.35 -7.09
N ALA A 55 -4.59 10.84 -6.14
CA ALA A 55 -4.52 11.25 -4.74
C ALA A 55 -3.20 10.84 -4.09
N MET A 56 -2.75 9.60 -4.30
CA MET A 56 -1.44 9.09 -3.84
C MET A 56 -0.28 9.95 -4.36
N LYS A 57 -0.36 10.39 -5.62
CA LYS A 57 0.64 11.27 -6.26
C LYS A 57 0.46 12.75 -5.90
N PHE A 58 -0.48 13.09 -5.03
CA PHE A 58 -0.81 14.47 -4.64
C PHE A 58 -1.16 15.39 -5.82
N LYS A 59 -1.74 14.81 -6.89
CA LYS A 59 -2.22 15.54 -8.07
C LYS A 59 -3.66 15.99 -7.93
N THR A 60 -4.43 15.27 -7.11
CA THR A 60 -5.79 15.62 -6.73
C THR A 60 -5.91 15.57 -5.20
N THR A 61 -6.86 16.34 -4.67
CA THR A 61 -7.27 16.30 -3.27
C THR A 61 -8.63 15.64 -3.20
N ILE A 62 -8.78 14.58 -2.42
CA ILE A 62 -10.06 13.91 -2.18
C ILE A 62 -10.35 13.89 -0.67
N PRO A 63 -11.61 13.73 -0.24
CA PRO A 63 -11.92 13.56 1.18
C PRO A 63 -11.16 12.38 1.78
N ASP A 64 -10.65 12.54 3.01
CA ASP A 64 -9.81 11.53 3.68
C ASP A 64 -10.51 10.18 3.79
N ASN A 65 -11.82 10.22 4.08
CA ASN A 65 -12.69 9.07 4.11
C ASN A 65 -12.72 8.31 2.78
N ASN A 66 -12.77 9.04 1.67
CA ASN A 66 -12.73 8.44 0.34
C ASN A 66 -11.35 7.84 0.05
N LEU A 67 -10.25 8.50 0.42
CA LEU A 67 -8.90 7.95 0.23
C LEU A 67 -8.76 6.56 0.88
N LEU A 68 -9.20 6.43 2.13
CA LEU A 68 -9.20 5.15 2.84
C LEU A 68 -10.15 4.13 2.20
N LEU A 69 -11.33 4.57 1.76
CA LEU A 69 -12.31 3.73 1.09
C LEU A 69 -11.77 3.17 -0.24
N LEU A 70 -11.15 4.00 -1.09
CA LEU A 70 -10.57 3.55 -2.36
C LEU A 70 -9.39 2.60 -2.13
N LEU A 71 -8.59 2.85 -1.09
CA LEU A 71 -7.49 1.95 -0.72
C LEU A 71 -8.02 0.60 -0.23
N GLN A 72 -9.04 0.58 0.63
CA GLN A 72 -9.73 -0.65 1.06
C GLN A 72 -10.33 -1.40 -0.13
N PHE A 73 -10.91 -0.68 -1.10
CA PHE A 73 -11.50 -1.26 -2.30
C PHE A 73 -10.48 -2.08 -3.10
N VAL A 74 -9.26 -1.55 -3.28
CA VAL A 74 -8.19 -2.28 -3.96
C VAL A 74 -7.63 -3.41 -3.11
N LEU A 75 -7.48 -3.20 -1.79
CA LEU A 75 -6.97 -4.22 -0.88
C LEU A 75 -7.86 -5.46 -0.85
N GLN A 76 -9.19 -5.29 -0.86
CA GLN A 76 -10.12 -6.42 -0.85
C GLN A 76 -9.93 -7.36 -2.06
N ASP A 77 -9.65 -6.83 -3.26
CA ASP A 77 -9.41 -7.65 -4.46
C ASP A 77 -8.15 -8.54 -4.35
N ILE A 78 -7.16 -8.11 -3.56
CA ILE A 78 -5.93 -8.86 -3.32
C ILE A 78 -5.97 -9.67 -2.01
N GLY A 79 -7.09 -9.65 -1.30
CA GLY A 79 -7.27 -10.34 -0.02
C GLY A 79 -6.71 -9.59 1.20
N GLY A 80 -6.33 -8.33 1.03
CA GLY A 80 -5.93 -7.42 2.11
C GLY A 80 -7.11 -6.70 2.76
N SER A 81 -6.83 -6.01 3.86
CA SER A 81 -7.79 -5.16 4.56
C SER A 81 -7.05 -4.16 5.44
N LEU A 82 -7.59 -2.94 5.52
CA LEU A 82 -7.20 -1.93 6.48
C LEU A 82 -7.61 -2.33 7.91
N PRO A 83 -6.93 -1.81 8.96
CA PRO A 83 -7.22 -2.13 10.35
C PRO A 83 -8.64 -1.74 10.79
N SER A 84 -9.23 -2.53 11.70
CA SER A 84 -10.62 -2.33 12.14
C SER A 84 -10.90 -1.01 12.86
N THR A 85 -9.86 -0.33 13.36
CA THR A 85 -9.98 1.04 13.89
C THR A 85 -10.44 2.02 12.83
N VAL A 86 -10.10 1.76 11.56
CA VAL A 86 -10.59 2.48 10.38
C VAL A 86 -12.03 2.10 10.03
N THR A 87 -12.40 0.85 10.31
CA THR A 87 -13.70 0.29 9.92
C THR A 87 -14.81 0.57 10.93
N LEU A 88 -14.47 1.00 12.15
CA LEU A 88 -15.41 1.21 13.25
C LEU A 88 -16.33 2.44 13.03
N ASP A 89 -15.89 3.43 12.24
CA ASP A 89 -16.59 4.71 12.06
C ASP A 89 -17.44 4.73 10.77
N GLY A 90 -18.28 3.70 10.59
CA GLY A 90 -19.34 3.71 9.56
C GLY A 90 -18.89 3.45 8.12
N LEU A 91 -17.59 3.44 7.83
CA LEU A 91 -17.05 3.16 6.49
C LEU A 91 -17.45 1.78 5.94
N LEU A 92 -17.50 0.78 6.83
CA LEU A 92 -17.83 -0.62 6.53
C LEU A 92 -19.00 -1.14 7.36
N GLN A 93 -19.87 -0.27 7.90
CA GLN A 93 -20.99 -0.67 8.77
C GLN A 93 -21.85 -1.75 8.09
N ASN A 94 -21.62 -2.99 8.53
CA ASN A 94 -22.50 -4.15 8.67
C ASN A 94 -23.32 -4.71 7.51
N ASP A 95 -23.39 -4.07 6.35
CA ASP A 95 -23.93 -4.71 5.14
C ASP A 95 -22.77 -5.20 4.29
N MET A 96 -22.02 -6.18 4.80
CA MET A 96 -21.14 -7.00 3.97
C MET A 96 -22.01 -7.61 2.88
N CYS A 97 -21.89 -7.10 1.65
CA CYS A 97 -22.45 -7.78 0.49
C CYS A 97 -21.99 -9.24 0.56
N PRO A 98 -22.91 -10.24 0.57
CA PRO A 98 -22.58 -11.64 0.80
C PRO A 98 -21.67 -12.25 -0.28
N HIS A 99 -21.27 -11.47 -1.27
CA HIS A 99 -20.34 -11.83 -2.33
C HIS A 99 -19.17 -10.85 -2.34
N ILE A 100 -18.00 -11.33 -1.89
CA ILE A 100 -16.71 -10.71 -2.21
C ILE A 100 -16.54 -10.83 -3.72
N PHE A 101 -16.96 -9.78 -4.44
CA PHE A 101 -16.84 -9.70 -5.88
C PHE A 101 -15.48 -9.10 -6.23
N ASN A 102 -14.68 -9.82 -7.01
CA ASN A 102 -13.40 -9.32 -7.50
C ASN A 102 -13.65 -8.29 -8.61
N THR A 103 -13.26 -7.04 -8.35
CA THR A 103 -13.49 -5.92 -9.27
C THR A 103 -12.37 -5.72 -10.30
N ASN A 104 -11.29 -6.52 -10.22
CA ASN A 104 -10.04 -6.37 -10.98
C ASN A 104 -9.35 -5.00 -10.80
N ALA A 105 -9.66 -4.29 -9.70
CA ALA A 105 -9.00 -3.05 -9.34
C ALA A 105 -7.54 -3.27 -8.94
N SER A 106 -7.25 -4.39 -8.26
CA SER A 106 -5.87 -4.78 -7.93
C SER A 106 -4.98 -4.94 -9.17
N GLU A 107 -5.51 -5.50 -10.27
CA GLU A 107 -4.79 -5.61 -11.53
C GLU A 107 -4.49 -4.25 -12.17
N SER A 108 -5.43 -3.32 -12.03
CA SER A 108 -5.25 -1.95 -12.54
C SER A 108 -4.17 -1.20 -11.75
N LEU A 109 -4.11 -1.38 -10.43
CA LEU A 109 -3.10 -0.75 -9.57
C LEU A 109 -1.70 -1.35 -9.78
N ARG A 110 -1.61 -2.61 -10.21
CA ARG A 110 -0.34 -3.31 -10.47
C ARG A 110 0.57 -2.57 -11.45
N ASN A 111 -0.01 -1.81 -12.36
CA ASN A 111 0.74 -0.99 -13.32
C ASN A 111 1.38 0.25 -12.69
N GLN A 112 1.16 0.51 -11.40
CA GLN A 112 1.66 1.67 -10.65
C GLN A 112 2.56 1.26 -9.48
N ILE A 113 3.11 0.03 -9.48
CA ILE A 113 3.98 -0.46 -8.40
C ILE A 113 5.20 0.44 -8.19
N SER A 114 5.80 0.96 -9.28
CA SER A 114 6.92 1.90 -9.18
C SER A 114 6.55 3.16 -8.40
N ASP A 115 5.34 3.69 -8.63
CA ASP A 115 4.86 4.88 -7.94
C ASP A 115 4.54 4.59 -6.46
N ILE A 116 4.07 3.38 -6.16
CA ILE A 116 3.83 2.93 -4.78
C ILE A 116 5.16 2.84 -4.02
N ILE A 117 6.20 2.28 -4.65
CA ILE A 117 7.55 2.20 -4.05
C ILE A 117 8.10 3.60 -3.76
N GLU A 118 7.98 4.51 -4.72
CA GLU A 118 8.40 5.92 -4.56
C GLU A 118 7.63 6.60 -3.42
N PHE A 119 6.31 6.43 -3.37
CA PHE A 119 5.45 6.96 -2.32
C PHE A 119 5.82 6.47 -0.91
N LEU A 120 6.13 5.17 -0.79
CA LEU A 120 6.55 4.56 0.48
C LEU A 120 7.92 5.05 0.92
N ALA A 121 8.88 5.12 -0.01
CA ALA A 121 10.26 5.56 0.23
C ALA A 121 10.37 7.05 0.60
N ASP A 122 9.50 7.89 0.04
CA ASP A 122 9.53 9.34 0.28
C ASP A 122 9.32 9.67 1.77
N PHE A 123 10.30 10.40 2.31
CA PHE A 123 10.34 10.89 3.68
C PHE A 123 9.25 11.92 3.97
N HIS A 124 8.86 12.71 2.98
CA HIS A 124 7.92 13.81 3.15
C HIS A 124 6.46 13.40 2.94
N THR A 125 6.18 12.17 2.50
CA THR A 125 4.82 11.69 2.22
C THR A 125 3.85 11.93 3.39
N LEU A 126 4.26 11.72 4.64
CA LEU A 126 3.38 11.95 5.79
C LEU A 126 3.00 13.43 5.92
N SER A 127 3.96 14.34 5.76
CA SER A 127 3.72 15.79 5.73
C SER A 127 2.85 16.20 4.55
N LYS A 128 3.06 15.59 3.37
CA LYS A 128 2.25 15.86 2.17
C LYS A 128 0.79 15.42 2.37
N ILE A 129 0.54 14.22 2.90
CA ILE A 129 -0.83 13.77 3.22
C ILE A 129 -1.52 14.75 4.17
N LYS A 130 -0.82 15.16 5.23
CA LYS A 130 -1.32 16.17 6.18
C LYS A 130 -1.75 17.46 5.45
N SER A 131 -0.93 17.94 4.53
CA SER A 131 -1.16 19.19 3.79
C SER A 131 -2.27 19.10 2.74
N TYR A 132 -2.55 17.90 2.22
CA TYR A 132 -3.56 17.65 1.19
C TYR A 132 -4.90 17.17 1.76
N SER A 133 -4.98 16.97 3.08
CA SER A 133 -6.21 16.54 3.77
C SER A 133 -7.32 17.59 3.59
N LYS A 134 -8.52 17.13 3.21
CA LYS A 134 -9.70 17.97 3.02
C LYS A 134 -10.84 17.48 3.89
N GLY A 135 -11.07 18.20 4.99
CA GLY A 135 -12.24 18.03 5.85
C GLY A 135 -12.23 16.70 6.61
N MET A 136 -11.67 16.72 7.82
CA MET A 136 -11.77 15.62 8.76
C MET A 136 -13.14 15.68 9.45
N GLN A 137 -14.04 14.73 9.15
CA GLN A 137 -15.31 14.54 9.87
C GLN A 137 -15.40 13.16 10.55
N ALA A 138 -14.36 12.34 10.44
CA ALA A 138 -14.36 10.92 10.84
C ALA A 138 -13.34 10.59 11.93
N GLY A 139 -13.31 11.37 13.02
CA GLY A 139 -12.74 10.95 14.32
C GLY A 139 -11.25 10.59 14.43
N PHE A 140 -10.48 10.51 13.33
CA PHE A 140 -9.05 10.22 13.37
C PHE A 140 -8.25 11.44 13.80
N ASN A 141 -7.19 11.22 14.56
CA ASN A 141 -6.18 12.26 14.69
C ASN A 141 -5.51 12.44 13.31
N GLU A 142 -5.26 13.69 12.94
CA GLU A 142 -4.59 14.08 11.69
C GLU A 142 -3.22 13.37 11.53
N ASP A 143 -2.64 12.94 12.65
CA ASP A 143 -1.32 12.33 12.73
C ASP A 143 -1.30 10.81 12.41
N THR A 144 -2.44 10.10 12.38
CA THR A 144 -2.50 8.66 12.07
C THR A 144 -2.87 8.34 10.63
N LEU A 145 -3.61 9.23 9.95
CA LEU A 145 -4.09 9.01 8.58
C LEU A 145 -2.94 8.66 7.62
N GLY A 146 -1.85 9.44 7.65
CA GLY A 146 -0.71 9.19 6.78
C GLY A 146 -0.05 7.83 7.01
N GLY A 147 0.01 7.39 8.28
CA GLY A 147 0.53 6.08 8.64
C GLY A 147 -0.35 4.94 8.13
N ILE A 148 -1.68 5.07 8.27
CA ILE A 148 -2.67 4.11 7.77
C ILE A 148 -2.58 3.98 6.24
N VAL A 149 -2.54 5.10 5.52
CA VAL A 149 -2.45 5.11 4.05
C VAL A 149 -1.15 4.46 3.59
N LYS A 150 0.00 4.83 4.17
CA LYS A 150 1.29 4.16 3.87
C LYS A 150 1.23 2.67 4.16
N CYS A 151 0.69 2.28 5.31
CA CYS A 151 0.57 0.88 5.69
C CYS A 151 -0.32 0.09 4.73
N GLY A 152 -1.43 0.66 4.26
CA GLY A 152 -2.31 0.01 3.30
C GLY A 152 -1.66 -0.18 1.93
N PHE A 153 -0.95 0.82 1.40
CA PHE A 153 -0.17 0.65 0.18
C PHE A 153 0.98 -0.35 0.33
N ALA A 154 1.64 -0.35 1.49
CA ALA A 154 2.67 -1.33 1.79
C ALA A 154 2.09 -2.75 1.91
N GLN A 155 0.89 -2.90 2.48
CA GLN A 155 0.17 -4.17 2.53
C GLN A 155 -0.14 -4.68 1.12
N TYR A 156 -0.65 -3.82 0.24
CA TYR A 156 -0.88 -4.15 -1.17
C TYR A 156 0.43 -4.60 -1.86
N LEU A 157 1.51 -3.83 -1.72
CA LEU A 157 2.81 -4.14 -2.31
C LEU A 157 3.34 -5.49 -1.81
N SER A 158 3.23 -5.76 -0.51
CA SER A 158 3.64 -7.02 0.08
C SER A 158 2.89 -8.21 -0.50
N LEU A 159 1.57 -8.11 -0.62
CA LEU A 159 0.76 -9.18 -1.22
C LEU A 159 1.06 -9.38 -2.71
N GLU A 160 1.29 -8.29 -3.45
CA GLU A 160 1.65 -8.36 -4.87
C GLU A 160 3.01 -9.06 -5.06
N ILE A 161 4.00 -8.71 -4.23
CA ILE A 161 5.31 -9.38 -4.24
C ILE A 161 5.17 -10.85 -3.85
N THR A 162 4.44 -11.17 -2.77
CA THR A 162 4.23 -12.56 -2.33
C THR A 162 3.54 -13.40 -3.40
N ARG A 163 2.51 -12.86 -4.08
CA ARG A 163 1.83 -13.56 -5.19
C ARG A 163 2.73 -13.73 -6.42
N GLY A 164 3.60 -12.77 -6.69
CA GLY A 164 4.55 -12.79 -7.81
C GLY A 164 5.83 -13.59 -7.54
N ASN A 165 6.12 -13.91 -6.28
CA ASN A 165 7.25 -14.76 -5.89
C ASN A 165 6.91 -16.23 -6.16
N SER A 166 7.25 -16.68 -7.37
CA SER A 166 7.45 -18.11 -7.64
C SER A 166 8.77 -18.58 -7.02
N ARG A 167 9.17 -19.84 -7.28
CA ARG A 167 10.44 -20.44 -6.75
C ARG A 167 11.71 -19.61 -6.98
N GLU A 168 11.70 -18.66 -7.91
CA GLU A 168 12.87 -17.85 -8.31
C GLU A 168 12.82 -16.39 -7.77
N ASN A 169 11.85 -16.03 -6.92
CA ASN A 169 11.71 -14.68 -6.35
C ASN A 169 11.72 -13.52 -7.39
N ARG A 170 11.16 -13.78 -8.58
CA ARG A 170 11.19 -12.83 -9.71
C ARG A 170 10.58 -11.47 -9.38
N ALA A 171 9.58 -11.41 -8.52
CA ALA A 171 8.94 -10.15 -8.14
C ALA A 171 9.90 -9.29 -7.29
N VAL A 172 10.62 -9.89 -6.35
CA VAL A 172 11.64 -9.20 -5.55
C VAL A 172 12.76 -8.69 -6.45
N ALA A 173 13.28 -9.53 -7.35
CA ALA A 173 14.33 -9.11 -8.29
C ALA A 173 13.87 -7.96 -9.20
N ARG A 174 12.58 -7.89 -9.56
CA ARG A 174 12.01 -6.82 -10.37
C ARG A 174 11.80 -5.52 -9.61
N TYR A 175 11.20 -5.60 -8.43
CA TYR A 175 10.71 -4.42 -7.70
C TYR A 175 11.70 -3.91 -6.65
N LEU A 176 12.57 -4.78 -6.14
CA LEU A 176 13.58 -4.48 -5.12
C LEU A 176 14.95 -5.05 -5.54
N PRO A 177 15.48 -4.69 -6.73
CA PRO A 177 16.73 -5.25 -7.25
C PRO A 177 17.94 -4.98 -6.33
N TRP A 178 17.88 -3.93 -5.51
CA TRP A 178 18.91 -3.57 -4.55
C TRP A 178 19.13 -4.65 -3.47
N LEU A 179 18.15 -5.52 -3.20
CA LEU A 179 18.31 -6.63 -2.25
C LEU A 179 19.32 -7.69 -2.71
N TYR A 180 19.64 -7.72 -4.02
CA TYR A 180 20.64 -8.62 -4.59
C TYR A 180 21.96 -7.91 -4.91
N SER A 181 22.06 -6.62 -4.58
CA SER A 181 23.25 -5.81 -4.80
C SER A 181 23.82 -5.42 -3.45
N ALA A 182 24.97 -5.99 -3.07
CA ALA A 182 25.63 -5.59 -1.83
C ALA A 182 26.14 -4.14 -1.97
N PRO A 183 25.92 -3.28 -0.96
CA PRO A 183 26.54 -1.97 -0.91
C PRO A 183 28.07 -2.14 -0.81
N SER A 184 28.81 -1.18 -1.34
CA SER A 184 30.25 -1.23 -1.34
C SER A 184 30.80 -0.96 0.06
N MET A 185 31.70 -1.82 0.55
CA MET A 185 32.34 -1.67 1.87
C MET A 185 33.51 -0.67 1.87
N LEU A 186 33.76 -0.01 0.74
CA LEU A 186 34.74 1.07 0.62
C LEU A 186 34.16 2.36 1.22
N PRO A 187 34.98 3.25 1.78
CA PRO A 187 34.50 4.51 2.35
C PRO A 187 33.97 5.42 1.23
N GLN A 188 32.70 5.23 0.87
CA GLN A 188 32.01 6.01 -0.15
C GLN A 188 30.86 6.79 0.50
N GLY A 189 31.07 8.11 0.52
CA GLY A 189 30.11 9.19 0.32
C GLY A 189 28.76 9.18 1.06
N ALA A 190 28.36 10.37 1.53
CA ALA A 190 27.03 10.68 2.06
C ALA A 190 25.85 10.15 1.22
N ARG A 191 26.06 9.90 -0.08
CA ARG A 191 25.07 9.36 -1.03
C ARG A 191 24.71 7.89 -0.75
N GLU A 192 25.67 6.98 -0.72
CA GLU A 192 25.41 5.55 -0.49
C GLU A 192 24.78 5.33 0.89
N TYR A 193 25.25 6.09 1.87
CA TYR A 193 24.65 6.17 3.21
C TYR A 193 23.16 6.55 3.16
N ALA A 194 22.80 7.61 2.41
CA ALA A 194 21.42 8.05 2.25
C ALA A 194 20.55 7.04 1.48
N GLU A 195 21.12 6.39 0.45
CA GLU A 195 20.47 5.33 -0.31
C GLU A 195 20.15 4.12 0.59
N CYS A 196 21.10 3.69 1.44
CA CYS A 196 20.87 2.63 2.42
C CYS A 196 19.74 2.97 3.40
N ILE A 197 19.68 4.22 3.90
CA ILE A 197 18.57 4.69 4.74
C ILE A 197 17.23 4.60 3.99
N GLY A 198 17.21 4.98 2.71
CA GLY A 198 16.02 4.84 1.85
C GLY A 198 15.56 3.39 1.73
N HIS A 199 16.49 2.47 1.47
CA HIS A 199 16.23 1.04 1.35
C HIS A 199 15.65 0.44 2.63
N ILE A 200 16.29 0.68 3.79
CA ILE A 200 15.80 0.13 5.06
C ILE A 200 14.43 0.68 5.44
N ARG A 201 14.15 1.97 5.15
CA ARG A 201 12.85 2.59 5.44
C ARG A 201 11.74 2.01 4.58
N LEU A 202 12.00 1.81 3.29
CA LEU A 202 11.08 1.13 2.38
C LEU A 202 10.80 -0.29 2.85
N LEU A 203 11.85 -1.03 3.26
CA LEU A 203 11.74 -2.38 3.77
C LEU A 203 10.91 -2.46 5.06
N SER A 204 11.10 -1.53 6.01
CA SER A 204 10.28 -1.46 7.22
C SER A 204 8.79 -1.27 6.89
N TRP A 205 8.45 -0.40 5.94
CA TRP A 205 7.06 -0.23 5.51
C TRP A 205 6.50 -1.51 4.88
N LEU A 206 7.25 -2.15 3.99
CA LEU A 206 6.85 -3.39 3.34
C LEU A 206 6.58 -4.50 4.37
N LEU A 207 7.49 -4.72 5.30
CA LEU A 207 7.34 -5.71 6.38
C LEU A 207 6.16 -5.36 7.29
N LEU A 208 5.96 -4.08 7.64
CA LEU A 208 4.80 -3.63 8.39
C LEU A 208 3.48 -3.94 7.66
N GLY A 209 3.43 -3.75 6.35
CA GLY A 209 2.28 -4.12 5.52
C GLY A 209 2.00 -5.63 5.55
N ALA A 210 3.05 -6.45 5.44
CA ALA A 210 2.95 -7.91 5.51
C ALA A 210 2.48 -8.41 6.90
N LEU A 211 3.03 -7.82 7.96
CA LEU A 211 2.61 -8.07 9.34
C LEU A 211 1.16 -7.65 9.58
N THR A 212 0.75 -6.49 9.05
CA THR A 212 -0.64 -6.01 9.17
C THR A 212 -1.61 -6.98 8.50
N HIS A 213 -1.30 -7.48 7.30
CA HIS A 213 -2.10 -8.52 6.66
C HIS A 213 -2.19 -9.78 7.53
N THR A 214 -1.06 -10.23 8.07
CA THR A 214 -0.99 -11.42 8.91
C THR A 214 -1.84 -11.24 10.18
N ALA A 215 -1.75 -10.08 10.84
CA ALA A 215 -2.54 -9.78 12.03
C ALA A 215 -4.05 -9.75 11.74
N MET A 216 -4.47 -9.20 10.60
CA MET A 216 -5.89 -9.13 10.22
C MET A 216 -6.47 -10.46 9.74
N THR A 217 -5.66 -11.31 9.10
CA THR A 217 -6.12 -12.59 8.53
C THR A 217 -6.09 -13.74 9.53
N THR A 218 -5.10 -13.75 10.45
CA THR A 218 -5.00 -14.77 11.50
C THR A 218 -6.17 -14.71 12.49
N GLY A 219 -6.72 -13.53 12.77
CA GLY A 219 -7.92 -13.37 13.60
C GLY A 219 -9.21 -13.89 12.96
N SER A 220 -9.31 -13.88 11.63
CA SER A 220 -10.50 -14.32 10.88
C SER A 220 -10.51 -15.82 10.55
N SER A 221 -9.35 -16.48 10.54
CA SER A 221 -9.24 -17.90 10.14
C SER A 221 -9.75 -18.88 11.21
N ASN A 222 -9.82 -18.47 12.48
CA ASN A 222 -10.22 -19.37 13.58
C ASN A 222 -11.73 -19.64 13.69
N ASN A 223 -12.59 -18.92 12.96
CA ASN A 223 -14.05 -19.04 13.12
C ASN A 223 -14.81 -19.61 11.90
N ASN A 224 -14.15 -19.87 10.77
CA ASN A 224 -14.84 -20.39 9.57
C ASN A 224 -14.17 -21.65 9.02
N SER A 225 -14.42 -22.79 9.68
CA SER A 225 -14.05 -24.13 9.23
C SER A 225 -14.80 -24.62 7.97
N HIS A 226 -15.37 -23.71 7.16
CA HIS A 226 -16.22 -24.05 6.01
C HIS A 226 -15.89 -23.32 4.70
N ASN A 227 -14.78 -22.56 4.63
CA ASN A 227 -14.36 -21.99 3.34
C ASN A 227 -13.52 -22.98 2.53
N HIS A 228 -14.12 -23.56 1.48
CA HIS A 228 -13.46 -24.36 0.43
C HIS A 228 -12.58 -23.51 -0.53
N GLY A 229 -11.94 -22.46 -0.03
CA GLY A 229 -10.99 -21.63 -0.79
C GLY A 229 -9.53 -22.04 -0.53
N PRO A 230 -8.59 -21.71 -1.42
CA PRO A 230 -7.17 -21.88 -1.12
C PRO A 230 -6.81 -21.08 0.14
N PRO A 231 -5.92 -21.60 1.01
CA PRO A 231 -5.52 -20.90 2.23
C PRO A 231 -4.97 -19.52 1.86
N ILE A 232 -5.41 -18.48 2.59
CA ILE A 232 -4.92 -17.12 2.39
C ILE A 232 -3.41 -17.14 2.68
N PRO A 233 -2.54 -16.85 1.70
CA PRO A 233 -1.11 -17.00 1.89
C PRO A 233 -0.61 -15.99 2.91
N ILE A 234 0.23 -16.47 3.83
CA ILE A 234 1.00 -15.59 4.72
C ILE A 234 1.82 -14.66 3.82
N ALA A 235 1.72 -13.35 4.04
CA ALA A 235 2.44 -12.37 3.25
C ALA A 235 3.94 -12.45 3.61
N GLN A 236 4.73 -13.14 2.79
CA GLN A 236 6.18 -13.19 2.90
C GLN A 236 6.80 -12.54 1.64
N PRO A 237 6.91 -11.21 1.61
CA PRO A 237 7.41 -10.52 0.42
C PRO A 237 8.92 -10.65 0.25
N ILE A 238 9.66 -10.86 1.34
CA ILE A 238 11.13 -10.88 1.36
C ILE A 238 11.62 -12.32 1.60
N PRO A 239 12.42 -12.88 0.67
CA PRO A 239 13.02 -14.20 0.83
C PRO A 239 14.08 -14.21 1.94
N GLN A 240 14.28 -15.34 2.61
CA GLN A 240 15.21 -15.42 3.74
C GLN A 240 16.67 -15.34 3.29
N GLU A 241 16.98 -15.77 2.07
CA GLU A 241 18.30 -15.78 1.48
C GLU A 241 18.90 -14.38 1.26
N VAL A 242 18.09 -13.31 1.18
CA VAL A 242 18.60 -11.93 1.04
C VAL A 242 18.93 -11.27 2.38
N SER A 243 18.78 -12.00 3.50
CA SER A 243 19.03 -11.47 4.85
C SER A 243 20.45 -10.94 5.06
N CYS A 244 21.47 -11.57 4.47
CA CYS A 244 22.85 -11.07 4.52
C CYS A 244 23.01 -9.72 3.83
N HIS A 245 22.39 -9.52 2.65
CA HIS A 245 22.44 -8.25 1.94
C HIS A 245 21.72 -7.12 2.70
N ILE A 246 20.64 -7.44 3.41
CA ILE A 246 19.97 -6.49 4.31
C ILE A 246 20.91 -6.10 5.46
N ALA A 247 21.63 -7.07 6.03
CA ALA A 247 22.62 -6.81 7.08
C ALA A 247 23.77 -5.91 6.59
N ASP A 248 24.24 -6.09 5.35
CA ASP A 248 25.27 -5.23 4.74
C ASP A 248 24.80 -3.75 4.68
N HIS A 249 23.55 -3.50 4.29
CA HIS A 249 22.97 -2.15 4.28
C HIS A 249 22.89 -1.54 5.68
N ILE A 250 22.52 -2.34 6.70
CA ILE A 250 22.48 -1.90 8.09
C ILE A 250 23.91 -1.58 8.59
N GLN A 251 24.89 -2.39 8.19
CA GLN A 251 26.29 -2.18 8.57
C GLN A 251 26.83 -0.85 8.03
N VAL A 252 26.50 -0.49 6.78
CA VAL A 252 26.84 0.83 6.21
C VAL A 252 26.21 1.97 7.03
N ILE A 253 24.98 1.81 7.51
CA ILE A 253 24.31 2.82 8.34
C ILE A 253 25.01 2.96 9.70
N PHE A 254 25.40 1.85 10.32
CA PHE A 254 26.09 1.85 11.61
C PHE A 254 27.50 2.43 11.51
N SER A 255 28.27 2.04 10.48
CA SER A 255 29.64 2.55 10.29
C SER A 255 29.66 4.02 9.88
N GLY A 256 28.71 4.47 9.05
CA GLY A 256 28.66 5.84 8.57
C GLY A 256 28.00 6.85 9.52
N PHE A 257 27.26 6.40 10.54
CA PHE A 257 26.52 7.30 11.44
C PHE A 257 27.37 8.39 12.14
N PRO A 258 28.56 8.08 12.70
CA PRO A 258 29.38 9.09 13.39
C PRO A 258 29.75 10.28 12.49
N GLU A 259 29.93 10.03 11.20
CA GLU A 259 30.35 11.04 10.21
C GLU A 259 29.16 11.73 9.54
N GLN A 260 28.09 10.98 9.23
CA GLN A 260 26.99 11.46 8.38
C GLN A 260 25.80 12.03 9.16
N SER A 261 25.65 11.74 10.45
CA SER A 261 24.47 12.10 11.25
C SER A 261 24.15 13.60 11.32
N LYS A 262 25.14 14.47 11.11
CA LYS A 262 25.00 15.93 11.22
C LYS A 262 24.52 16.61 9.93
N ALA A 263 24.46 15.90 8.81
CA ALA A 263 24.18 16.53 7.52
C ALA A 263 22.67 16.74 7.25
N SER A 264 21.78 15.97 7.87
CA SER A 264 20.31 16.18 7.74
C SER A 264 19.52 15.50 8.86
N VAL A 265 18.25 15.90 9.03
CA VAL A 265 17.31 15.25 9.97
C VAL A 265 17.12 13.77 9.63
N LEU A 266 17.07 13.42 8.34
CA LEU A 266 16.96 12.03 7.88
C LEU A 266 18.17 11.18 8.30
N GLN A 267 19.38 11.75 8.22
CA GLN A 267 20.60 11.07 8.64
C GLN A 267 20.74 11.02 10.16
N MET A 268 20.21 12.00 10.89
CA MET A 268 20.14 11.96 12.35
C MET A 268 19.24 10.82 12.85
N SER A 269 18.17 10.48 12.13
CA SER A 269 17.25 9.39 12.48
C SER A 269 17.60 8.03 11.86
N SER A 270 18.78 7.88 11.25
CA SER A 270 19.15 6.66 10.53
C SER A 270 19.25 5.43 11.43
N LEU A 271 19.85 5.56 12.62
CA LEU A 271 19.92 4.47 13.60
C LEU A 271 18.52 4.04 14.05
N PHE A 272 17.61 4.99 14.24
CA PHE A 272 16.22 4.68 14.58
C PHE A 272 15.59 3.78 13.51
N HIS A 273 15.73 4.12 12.22
CA HIS A 273 15.21 3.29 11.15
C HIS A 273 15.86 1.91 11.09
N ALA A 274 17.17 1.82 11.30
CA ALA A 274 17.88 0.54 11.31
C ALA A 274 17.41 -0.35 12.46
N PHE A 275 17.26 0.19 13.67
CA PHE A 275 16.76 -0.57 14.82
C PHE A 275 15.31 -1.01 14.65
N ILE A 276 14.44 -0.16 14.10
CA ILE A 276 13.03 -0.51 13.83
C ILE A 276 12.94 -1.65 12.82
N LEU A 277 13.81 -1.69 11.81
CA LEU A 277 13.84 -2.80 10.85
C LEU A 277 14.28 -4.13 11.49
N CYS A 278 15.21 -4.07 12.45
CA CYS A 278 15.73 -5.26 13.13
C CYS A 278 14.75 -5.89 14.13
N GLN A 279 13.77 -5.11 14.63
CA GLN A 279 12.72 -5.57 15.55
C GLN A 279 11.62 -6.34 14.81
#